data_AF-A0A835TB09-F1
#
_entry.id   AF-A0A835TB09-F1
#
_cell.length_a   1.000
_cell.length_b   1.000
_cell.length_c   1.000
_cell.angle_alpha   90.00
_cell.angle_beta   90.00
_cell.angle_gamma   90.00
#
_symmetry.space_group_name_H-M   'P 1'
#
loop_
_entity.id
_entity.type
_entity.pdbx_description
1 polymer ?
#
loop_
_entity_poly.entity_id
_entity_poly.type
_entity_poly.pdbx_seq_one_letter_code
_entity_poly.pdbx_strand_id
1 'polypeptide(L)'
;MLTKKGTGTLRLDAFRTRMGNTLADLELTKVADDPYIHFGDVVQLVHVDTGCVLAGDPADQDTRTGESTCAATAAPDVRAPCPRNSLILLPYVPPKTATALEPPYDDAIVHYGQKVRLALHPGASGDPVDSGGGPQPRCLFSKPVSTTHAARYSRQQLVGFTTRTDSFDCAWTIQTPDPAQRAAAEGVEVAAGAPVLLVHCATQKPLCLEAARYPNDYGVELEVSARAALAPGLKLALEQMSSGVQKGFLPKGEMTDNYWTFVAGSKVEALPPPSSGGHDAALAVLDELVLELASRAGAIALLERKLVTLENANSLMSAEDFKLVLRQVGSQLPEDGVAVLLARYASAGGRPGARLDAAAFRNDLRAASTAAGAR
;
A
#
# COMPACT_ATOMS: atom_id res chain seq x y z
N MET A 1 -18.25 -39.71 -7.99
CA MET A 1 -17.52 -38.82 -8.91
C MET A 1 -18.47 -37.87 -9.66
N LEU A 2 -19.51 -38.38 -10.33
CA LEU A 2 -20.49 -37.58 -11.07
C LEU A 2 -21.26 -36.57 -10.21
N THR A 3 -21.64 -36.92 -8.97
CA THR A 3 -22.28 -35.98 -8.03
C THR A 3 -21.38 -34.80 -7.66
N LYS A 4 -20.09 -35.05 -7.39
CA LYS A 4 -19.11 -33.99 -7.08
C LYS A 4 -18.82 -33.09 -8.28
N LYS A 5 -18.83 -33.66 -9.50
CA LYS A 5 -18.75 -32.93 -10.76
C LYS A 5 -19.98 -32.06 -10.97
N GLY A 6 -21.18 -32.61 -10.70
CA GLY A 6 -22.44 -31.87 -10.79
C GLY A 6 -22.53 -30.71 -9.78
N THR A 7 -21.91 -30.84 -8.60
CA THR A 7 -21.83 -29.76 -7.61
C THR A 7 -20.65 -28.80 -7.82
N GLY A 8 -19.76 -29.04 -8.80
CA GLY A 8 -18.57 -28.20 -9.03
C GLY A 8 -17.55 -28.18 -7.89
N THR A 9 -17.57 -29.17 -6.98
CA THR A 9 -16.71 -29.20 -5.78
C THR A 9 -15.45 -30.05 -5.97
N LEU A 10 -15.14 -30.42 -7.22
CA LEU A 10 -13.89 -31.12 -7.52
C LEU A 10 -12.72 -30.16 -7.36
N ARG A 11 -11.63 -30.64 -6.74
CA ARG A 11 -10.37 -29.89 -6.63
C ARG A 11 -9.86 -29.43 -8.00
N LEU A 12 -10.11 -30.22 -9.04
CA LEU A 12 -9.75 -29.90 -10.41
C LEU A 12 -10.53 -28.70 -10.96
N ASP A 13 -11.82 -28.57 -10.63
CA ASP A 13 -12.64 -27.45 -11.07
C ASP A 13 -12.21 -26.16 -10.34
N ALA A 14 -12.01 -26.24 -9.02
CA ALA A 14 -11.50 -25.12 -8.22
C ALA A 14 -10.11 -24.64 -8.71
N PHE A 15 -9.21 -25.57 -9.01
CA PHE A 15 -7.90 -25.27 -9.59
C PHE A 15 -8.02 -24.59 -10.96
N ARG A 16 -8.88 -25.11 -11.85
CA ARG A 16 -9.09 -24.54 -13.19
C ARG A 16 -9.66 -23.13 -13.14
N THR A 17 -10.68 -22.89 -12.30
CA THR A 17 -11.25 -21.56 -12.11
C THR A 17 -10.19 -20.59 -11.60
N ARG A 18 -9.38 -21.01 -10.60
CA ARG A 18 -8.27 -20.18 -10.11
C ARG A 18 -7.27 -19.87 -11.23
N MET A 19 -6.76 -20.87 -11.93
CA MET A 19 -5.80 -20.66 -13.04
C MET A 19 -6.36 -19.74 -14.11
N GLY A 20 -7.62 -19.95 -14.53
CA GLY A 20 -8.29 -19.11 -15.52
C GLY A 20 -8.40 -17.65 -15.09
N ASN A 21 -8.55 -17.39 -13.79
CA ASN A 21 -8.64 -16.05 -13.25
C ASN A 21 -7.27 -15.37 -13.06
N THR A 22 -6.27 -16.12 -12.60
CA THR A 22 -4.93 -15.59 -12.29
C THR A 22 -4.03 -15.45 -13.51
N LEU A 23 -4.29 -16.26 -14.55
CA LEU A 23 -3.56 -16.30 -15.82
C LEU A 23 -4.39 -15.76 -16.98
N ALA A 24 -5.50 -15.07 -16.70
CA ALA A 24 -6.25 -14.38 -17.73
C ALA A 24 -5.35 -13.37 -18.45
N ASP A 25 -5.58 -13.17 -19.74
CA ASP A 25 -4.92 -12.11 -20.48
C ASP A 25 -5.31 -10.77 -19.86
N LEU A 26 -4.31 -9.95 -19.55
CA LEU A 26 -4.50 -8.60 -19.02
C LEU A 26 -3.76 -7.60 -19.90
N GLU A 27 -4.40 -6.49 -20.20
CA GLU A 27 -3.73 -5.37 -20.85
C GLU A 27 -3.21 -4.41 -19.77
N LEU A 28 -1.93 -4.05 -19.85
CA LEU A 28 -1.34 -3.03 -18.99
C LEU A 28 -1.84 -1.64 -19.43
N THR A 29 -2.07 -0.74 -18.47
CA THR A 29 -2.61 0.59 -18.74
C THR A 29 -1.73 1.69 -18.16
N LYS A 30 -1.83 2.87 -18.74
CA LYS A 30 -1.24 4.12 -18.25
C LYS A 30 -2.32 5.18 -18.04
N VAL A 31 -2.16 6.05 -17.05
CA VAL A 31 -3.08 7.18 -16.82
C VAL A 31 -2.80 8.36 -17.76
N ALA A 32 -1.57 8.50 -18.26
CA ALA A 32 -1.13 9.59 -19.14
C ALA A 32 -0.24 9.11 -20.29
N ASP A 33 -0.18 9.91 -21.37
CA ASP A 33 0.60 9.63 -22.58
C ASP A 33 2.00 10.26 -22.50
N ASP A 34 2.79 9.81 -21.53
CA ASP A 34 4.19 10.22 -21.38
C ASP A 34 5.07 9.00 -21.01
N PRO A 35 6.41 9.15 -21.01
CA PRO A 35 7.32 8.02 -20.84
C PRO A 35 7.49 7.60 -19.36
N TYR A 36 6.90 8.34 -18.42
CA TYR A 36 7.06 8.09 -16.99
C TYR A 36 5.99 7.15 -16.44
N ILE A 37 6.27 6.57 -15.28
CA ILE A 37 5.29 5.79 -14.54
C ILE A 37 4.51 6.69 -13.58
N HIS A 38 3.21 6.43 -13.46
CA HIS A 38 2.30 7.22 -12.62
C HIS A 38 1.66 6.37 -11.54
N PHE A 39 1.16 7.04 -10.50
CA PHE A 39 0.21 6.41 -9.59
C PHE A 39 -1.08 6.06 -10.33
N GLY A 40 -1.62 4.87 -10.06
CA GLY A 40 -2.80 4.31 -10.75
C GLY A 40 -2.47 3.44 -11.97
N ASP A 41 -1.25 3.51 -12.50
CA ASP A 41 -0.84 2.67 -13.64
C ASP A 41 -0.85 1.18 -13.29
N VAL A 42 -1.24 0.34 -14.26
CA VAL A 42 -1.11 -1.11 -14.20
C VAL A 42 0.19 -1.51 -14.90
N VAL A 43 1.19 -1.92 -14.12
CA VAL A 43 2.56 -2.18 -14.59
C VAL A 43 3.01 -3.60 -14.27
N GLN A 44 4.05 -4.09 -14.92
CA GLN A 44 4.80 -5.27 -14.47
C GLN A 44 6.15 -4.87 -13.90
N LEU A 45 6.64 -5.64 -12.92
CA LEU A 45 8.00 -5.50 -12.39
C LEU A 45 8.86 -6.67 -12.87
N VAL A 46 9.88 -6.37 -13.67
CA VAL A 46 10.70 -7.38 -14.36
C VAL A 46 12.14 -7.27 -13.91
N HIS A 47 12.77 -8.40 -13.60
CA HIS A 47 14.19 -8.44 -13.27
C HIS A 47 15.03 -8.23 -14.53
N VAL A 48 15.98 -7.30 -14.49
CA VAL A 48 16.70 -6.83 -15.68
C VAL A 48 17.57 -7.93 -16.31
N ASP A 49 18.25 -8.74 -15.49
CA ASP A 49 19.24 -9.71 -15.99
C ASP A 49 18.59 -11.00 -16.55
N THR A 50 17.51 -11.46 -15.93
CA THR A 50 16.87 -12.76 -16.26
C THR A 50 15.55 -12.61 -17.01
N GLY A 51 14.94 -11.42 -16.98
CA GLY A 51 13.63 -11.15 -17.55
C GLY A 51 12.48 -11.86 -16.84
N CYS A 52 12.69 -12.41 -15.64
CA CYS A 52 11.60 -12.98 -14.84
C CYS A 52 10.73 -11.88 -14.24
N VAL A 53 9.42 -12.10 -14.16
CA VAL A 53 8.45 -11.12 -13.68
C VAL A 53 8.07 -11.42 -12.24
N LEU A 54 7.99 -10.39 -11.39
CA LEU A 54 7.46 -10.55 -10.04
C LEU A 54 5.98 -10.91 -10.11
N ALA A 55 5.59 -11.97 -9.41
CA ALA A 55 4.22 -12.46 -9.34
C ALA A 55 3.83 -12.76 -7.90
N GLY A 56 2.54 -12.60 -7.59
CA GLY A 56 1.94 -13.06 -6.34
C GLY A 56 1.13 -14.34 -6.55
N ASP A 57 1.12 -15.21 -5.55
CA ASP A 57 0.16 -16.31 -5.50
C ASP A 57 -0.87 -16.07 -4.38
N PRO A 58 -2.06 -15.53 -4.69
CA PRO A 58 -3.10 -15.30 -3.69
C PRO A 58 -3.59 -16.57 -3.00
N ALA A 59 -3.30 -17.76 -3.52
CA ALA A 59 -3.68 -19.04 -2.92
C ALA A 59 -2.61 -19.64 -2.00
N ASP A 60 -1.33 -19.27 -2.17
CA ASP A 60 -0.24 -19.63 -1.24
C ASP A 60 -0.27 -18.69 -0.03
N GLN A 61 -1.36 -18.76 0.73
CA GLN A 61 -1.55 -17.96 1.94
C GLN A 61 -0.93 -18.65 3.15
N ASP A 62 -0.33 -17.84 4.02
CA ASP A 62 0.10 -18.28 5.33
C ASP A 62 -1.11 -18.78 6.15
N THR A 63 -1.03 -20.02 6.61
CA THR A 63 -2.12 -20.68 7.33
C THR A 63 -2.15 -20.37 8.82
N ARG A 64 -1.17 -19.60 9.33
CA ARG A 64 -1.11 -19.19 10.74
C ARG A 64 -2.26 -18.23 11.07
N THR A 65 -2.77 -18.37 12.29
CA THR A 65 -3.88 -17.54 12.77
C THR A 65 -3.50 -16.06 12.81
N GLY A 66 -4.30 -15.22 12.16
CA GLY A 66 -4.10 -13.77 12.12
C GLY A 66 -3.09 -13.27 11.10
N GLU A 67 -2.43 -14.18 10.35
CA GLU A 67 -1.63 -13.85 9.17
C GLU A 67 -2.51 -13.92 7.92
N SER A 68 -2.34 -12.94 7.04
CA SER A 68 -3.07 -12.84 5.76
C SER A 68 -2.11 -12.63 4.59
N THR A 69 -0.87 -13.08 4.80
CA THR A 69 0.22 -12.92 3.86
C THR A 69 0.15 -14.01 2.81
N CYS A 70 0.54 -13.68 1.58
CA CYS A 70 0.72 -14.66 0.51
C CYS A 70 2.07 -14.49 -0.16
N ALA A 71 2.59 -15.56 -0.75
CA ALA A 71 3.91 -15.57 -1.34
C ALA A 71 4.04 -14.60 -2.54
N ALA A 72 5.22 -13.99 -2.64
CA ALA A 72 5.68 -13.30 -3.83
C ALA A 72 6.91 -14.03 -4.38
N THR A 73 6.92 -14.29 -5.66
CA THR A 73 7.91 -15.11 -6.38
C THR A 73 8.21 -14.47 -7.72
N ALA A 74 9.28 -14.90 -8.38
CA ALA A 74 9.62 -14.44 -9.71
C ALA A 74 9.39 -15.55 -10.74
N ALA A 75 8.48 -15.31 -11.68
CA ALA A 75 8.08 -16.28 -12.69
C ALA A 75 8.97 -16.17 -13.95
N PRO A 76 9.81 -17.18 -14.24
CA PRO A 76 10.64 -17.19 -15.45
C PRO A 76 9.87 -17.61 -16.70
N ASP A 77 8.84 -18.44 -16.57
CA ASP A 77 8.09 -19.01 -17.69
C ASP A 77 6.85 -18.18 -18.06
N VAL A 78 6.15 -17.64 -17.05
CA VAL A 78 4.93 -16.84 -17.23
C VAL A 78 5.27 -15.35 -17.20
N ARG A 79 5.74 -14.84 -18.34
CA ARG A 79 6.16 -13.42 -18.49
C ARG A 79 5.06 -12.52 -19.05
N ALA A 80 4.12 -13.08 -19.80
CA ALA A 80 3.03 -12.32 -20.38
C ALA A 80 2.18 -11.63 -19.28
N PRO A 81 1.68 -10.41 -19.51
CA PRO A 81 0.80 -9.72 -18.59
C PRO A 81 -0.43 -10.55 -18.21
N CYS A 82 -0.59 -10.78 -16.91
CA CYS A 82 -1.75 -11.44 -16.31
C CYS A 82 -2.01 -10.84 -14.93
N PRO A 83 -3.21 -11.03 -14.35
CA PRO A 83 -3.56 -10.44 -13.06
C PRO A 83 -2.54 -10.71 -11.95
N ARG A 84 -1.97 -11.91 -11.89
CA ARG A 84 -1.04 -12.28 -10.81
C ARG A 84 0.37 -11.70 -10.93
N ASN A 85 0.74 -11.14 -12.08
CA ASN A 85 2.07 -10.53 -12.30
C ASN A 85 1.99 -9.04 -12.65
N SER A 86 0.79 -8.46 -12.49
CA SER A 86 0.53 -7.04 -12.74
C SER A 86 0.32 -6.33 -11.41
N LEU A 87 0.96 -5.18 -11.27
CA LEU A 87 1.00 -4.35 -10.08
C LEU A 87 0.33 -3.02 -10.36
N ILE A 88 -0.34 -2.48 -9.35
CA ILE A 88 -0.92 -1.13 -9.35
C ILE A 88 -0.08 -0.27 -8.41
N LEU A 89 0.42 0.86 -8.92
CA LEU A 89 1.21 1.83 -8.17
C LEU A 89 0.27 2.69 -7.31
N LEU A 90 0.37 2.55 -6.00
CA LEU A 90 -0.46 3.29 -5.04
C LEU A 90 0.38 4.33 -4.27
N PRO A 91 -0.15 5.55 -4.06
CA PRO A 91 0.54 6.54 -3.27
C PRO A 91 0.62 6.11 -1.79
N TYR A 92 1.75 6.39 -1.15
CA TYR A 92 1.87 6.28 0.30
C TYR A 92 1.57 7.65 0.93
N VAL A 93 0.54 7.71 1.78
CA VAL A 93 0.25 8.91 2.57
C VAL A 93 0.74 8.68 4.00
N PRO A 94 1.71 9.47 4.50
CA PRO A 94 2.20 9.31 5.86
C PRO A 94 1.10 9.60 6.88
N PRO A 95 0.97 8.80 7.95
CA PRO A 95 0.04 9.12 9.03
C PRO A 95 0.53 10.38 9.77
N LYS A 96 -0.40 11.17 10.33
CA LYS A 96 -0.04 12.37 11.14
C LYS A 96 0.94 12.11 12.29
N THR A 97 1.08 10.86 12.74
CA THR A 97 2.04 10.47 13.79
C THR A 97 3.46 10.26 13.27
N ALA A 98 3.67 10.19 11.95
CA ALA A 98 4.98 10.07 11.36
C ALA A 98 5.76 11.39 11.52
N THR A 99 7.03 11.29 11.86
CA THR A 99 7.94 12.43 12.04
C THR A 99 8.85 12.67 10.83
N ALA A 100 8.67 11.88 9.77
CA ALA A 100 9.45 12.00 8.56
C ALA A 100 9.02 13.23 7.77
N LEU A 101 9.99 14.04 7.34
CA LEU A 101 9.75 15.10 6.36
C LEU A 101 9.73 14.46 4.98
N GLU A 102 8.62 14.63 4.26
CA GLU A 102 8.47 14.15 2.89
C GLU A 102 8.41 15.36 1.95
N PRO A 103 9.12 15.33 0.81
CA PRO A 103 8.98 16.36 -0.20
C PRO A 103 7.53 16.39 -0.71
N PRO A 104 6.93 17.58 -0.86
CA PRO A 104 5.61 17.70 -1.47
C PRO A 104 5.73 17.54 -2.99
N TYR A 105 4.89 16.67 -3.56
CA TYR A 105 4.69 16.53 -5.00
C TYR A 105 3.21 16.81 -5.29
N ASP A 106 2.91 17.62 -6.30
CA ASP A 106 1.56 18.05 -6.67
C ASP A 106 1.01 17.33 -7.92
N ASP A 107 1.84 16.55 -8.60
CA ASP A 107 1.51 15.74 -9.75
C ASP A 107 1.25 14.26 -9.38
N ALA A 108 0.81 13.49 -10.37
CA ALA A 108 0.53 12.06 -10.24
C ALA A 108 1.69 11.16 -10.70
N ILE A 109 2.85 11.76 -11.01
CA ILE A 109 4.04 11.06 -11.51
C ILE A 109 4.82 10.50 -10.30
N VAL A 110 5.39 9.31 -10.48
CA VAL A 110 6.24 8.70 -9.44
C VAL A 110 7.68 9.21 -9.60
N HIS A 111 8.24 9.72 -8.51
CA HIS A 111 9.60 10.26 -8.47
C HIS A 111 10.57 9.34 -7.71
N TYR A 112 11.87 9.42 -8.05
CA TYR A 112 12.92 8.75 -7.29
C TYR A 112 12.97 9.27 -5.84
N GLY A 113 13.08 8.34 -4.88
CA GLY A 113 13.05 8.66 -3.45
C GLY A 113 11.65 8.87 -2.86
N GLN A 114 10.61 8.97 -3.69
CA GLN A 114 9.22 9.03 -3.23
C GLN A 114 8.76 7.67 -2.69
N LYS A 115 7.96 7.68 -1.62
CA LYS A 115 7.40 6.46 -1.04
C LYS A 115 6.20 6.00 -1.87
N VAL A 116 6.21 4.71 -2.23
CA VAL A 116 5.19 4.06 -3.04
C VAL A 116 4.76 2.75 -2.39
N ARG A 117 3.53 2.33 -2.68
CA ARG A 117 3.01 0.99 -2.38
C ARG A 117 2.72 0.29 -3.70
N LEU A 118 2.98 -1.01 -3.75
CA LEU A 118 2.74 -1.83 -4.94
C LEU A 118 1.65 -2.83 -4.60
N ALA A 119 0.46 -2.66 -5.16
CA ALA A 119 -0.65 -3.61 -4.96
C ALA A 119 -0.71 -4.61 -6.11
N LEU A 120 -1.04 -5.86 -5.81
CA LEU A 120 -1.33 -6.84 -6.85
C LEU A 120 -2.69 -6.54 -7.50
N HIS A 121 -2.81 -6.71 -8.81
CA HIS A 121 -4.10 -6.62 -9.49
C HIS A 121 -5.08 -7.68 -8.92
N PRO A 122 -6.34 -7.31 -8.59
CA PRO A 122 -7.28 -8.19 -7.88
C PRO A 122 -7.73 -9.41 -8.71
N GLY A 123 -7.54 -9.36 -10.03
CA GLY A 123 -7.92 -10.43 -10.95
C GLY A 123 -9.42 -10.65 -10.92
N ALA A 124 -9.87 -11.88 -10.67
CA ALA A 124 -11.30 -12.19 -10.59
C ALA A 124 -11.92 -12.03 -9.19
N SER A 125 -11.13 -11.59 -8.18
CA SER A 125 -11.65 -11.35 -6.83
C SER A 125 -12.38 -10.00 -6.69
N GLY A 126 -12.41 -9.20 -7.75
CA GLY A 126 -13.13 -7.93 -7.84
C GLY A 126 -12.52 -7.05 -8.93
N ASP A 127 -13.22 -5.99 -9.30
CA ASP A 127 -12.73 -5.04 -10.31
C ASP A 127 -11.59 -4.19 -9.72
N PRO A 128 -10.54 -3.90 -10.52
CA PRO A 128 -9.49 -2.97 -10.10
C PRO A 128 -10.07 -1.56 -9.92
N VAL A 129 -9.63 -0.89 -8.86
CA VAL A 129 -9.97 0.51 -8.57
C VAL A 129 -8.69 1.29 -8.30
N ASP A 130 -8.64 2.52 -8.81
CA ASP A 130 -7.44 3.35 -8.95
C ASP A 130 -6.58 3.44 -7.68
N SER A 131 -7.19 3.88 -6.57
CA SER A 131 -6.47 4.05 -5.29
C SER A 131 -6.63 2.89 -4.31
N GLY A 132 -7.52 1.94 -4.63
CA GLY A 132 -7.93 0.88 -3.71
C GLY A 132 -7.38 -0.49 -4.05
N GLY A 133 -6.91 -0.74 -5.28
CA GLY A 133 -6.41 -2.05 -5.71
C GLY A 133 -7.45 -3.18 -5.62
N GLY A 134 -8.75 -2.83 -5.68
CA GLY A 134 -9.88 -3.73 -5.45
C GLY A 134 -10.47 -3.62 -4.03
N PRO A 135 -11.46 -4.47 -3.68
CA PRO A 135 -12.13 -4.42 -2.37
C PRO A 135 -11.24 -4.86 -1.20
N GLN A 136 -10.23 -5.69 -1.47
CA GLN A 136 -9.26 -6.15 -0.48
C GLN A 136 -7.86 -6.16 -1.11
N PRO A 137 -7.20 -5.00 -1.24
CA PRO A 137 -5.90 -4.91 -1.87
C PRO A 137 -4.85 -5.75 -1.14
N ARG A 138 -3.92 -6.29 -1.91
CA ARG A 138 -2.77 -7.03 -1.39
C ARG A 138 -1.51 -6.28 -1.81
N CYS A 139 -0.87 -5.60 -0.86
CA CYS A 139 0.33 -4.82 -1.14
C CYS A 139 1.59 -5.62 -0.85
N LEU A 140 2.62 -5.41 -1.68
CA LEU A 140 3.95 -5.94 -1.50
C LEU A 140 4.50 -5.46 -0.17
N PHE A 141 4.93 -6.38 0.67
CA PHE A 141 5.47 -6.07 1.99
C PHE A 141 6.72 -6.88 2.27
N SER A 142 7.49 -6.42 3.26
CA SER A 142 8.60 -7.19 3.80
C SER A 142 8.72 -6.97 5.30
N LYS A 143 9.17 -8.00 6.03
CA LYS A 143 9.39 -7.92 7.49
C LYS A 143 10.80 -8.36 7.83
N PRO A 144 11.49 -7.68 8.79
CA PRO A 144 12.81 -8.10 9.26
C PRO A 144 12.86 -9.59 9.59
N VAL A 145 14.02 -10.19 9.33
CA VAL A 145 14.24 -11.61 9.61
C VAL A 145 14.02 -11.88 11.10
N SER A 146 13.11 -12.78 11.38
CA SER A 146 12.78 -13.26 12.72
C SER A 146 12.47 -14.76 12.67
N THR A 147 12.29 -15.37 13.84
CA THR A 147 11.92 -16.78 13.93
C THR A 147 10.56 -17.07 13.29
N THR A 148 9.68 -16.07 13.20
CA THR A 148 8.35 -16.18 12.60
C THR A 148 8.31 -15.71 11.14
N HIS A 149 9.21 -14.82 10.74
CA HIS A 149 9.24 -14.24 9.40
C HIS A 149 10.63 -14.36 8.81
N ALA A 150 10.82 -15.32 7.91
CA ALA A 150 11.99 -15.46 7.06
C ALA A 150 11.56 -16.06 5.71
N ALA A 151 12.30 -15.76 4.65
CA ALA A 151 12.11 -16.39 3.35
C ALA A 151 12.22 -17.90 3.50
N ARG A 152 11.36 -18.64 2.79
CA ARG A 152 11.13 -20.07 3.01
C ARG A 152 12.38 -20.90 2.73
N TYR A 153 13.15 -20.53 1.72
CA TYR A 153 14.30 -21.28 1.23
C TYR A 153 15.63 -20.60 1.57
N SER A 154 15.80 -19.31 1.29
CA SER A 154 17.06 -18.57 1.48
C SER A 154 17.30 -18.05 2.90
N ARG A 155 16.27 -18.06 3.76
CA ARG A 155 16.31 -17.48 5.13
C ARG A 155 16.62 -15.98 5.17
N GLN A 156 16.48 -15.29 4.05
CA GLN A 156 16.56 -13.83 3.97
C GLN A 156 15.27 -13.16 4.44
N GLN A 157 15.22 -11.83 4.33
CA GLN A 157 14.01 -11.08 4.64
C GLN A 157 12.91 -11.47 3.65
N LEU A 158 11.79 -12.01 4.15
CA LEU A 158 10.72 -12.47 3.27
C LEU A 158 10.09 -11.30 2.54
N VAL A 159 9.65 -11.55 1.32
CA VAL A 159 8.82 -10.65 0.54
C VAL A 159 7.56 -11.40 0.16
N GLY A 160 6.42 -10.73 0.30
CA GLY A 160 5.11 -11.30 0.01
C GLY A 160 4.10 -10.21 -0.25
N PHE A 161 2.83 -10.58 -0.37
CA PHE A 161 1.73 -9.62 -0.39
C PHE A 161 0.86 -9.77 0.85
N THR A 162 0.40 -8.66 1.43
CA THR A 162 -0.45 -8.66 2.64
C THR A 162 -1.69 -7.81 2.43
N THR A 163 -2.80 -8.22 3.06
CA THR A 163 -4.03 -7.41 3.10
C THR A 163 -3.95 -6.24 4.08
N ARG A 164 -2.89 -6.16 4.91
CA ARG A 164 -2.65 -5.04 5.84
C ARG A 164 -1.95 -3.88 5.13
N THR A 165 -2.60 -3.32 4.11
CA THR A 165 -2.02 -2.30 3.22
C THR A 165 -1.62 -1.01 3.93
N ASP A 166 -2.30 -0.66 5.02
CA ASP A 166 -1.97 0.51 5.83
C ASP A 166 -0.65 0.40 6.62
N SER A 167 -0.03 -0.78 6.68
CA SER A 167 1.26 -0.94 7.36
C SER A 167 2.37 -0.15 6.66
N PHE A 168 3.35 0.33 7.43
CA PHE A 168 4.57 0.91 6.86
C PHE A 168 5.48 -0.16 6.24
N ASP A 169 5.29 -1.44 6.59
CA ASP A 169 5.97 -2.59 5.97
C ASP A 169 5.64 -2.75 4.48
N CYS A 170 4.60 -2.06 4.00
CA CYS A 170 4.20 -2.05 2.59
C CYS A 170 4.83 -0.88 1.81
N ALA A 171 5.56 0.02 2.47
CA ALA A 171 6.16 1.19 1.84
C ALA A 171 7.51 0.81 1.21
N TRP A 172 7.67 1.15 -0.07
CA TRP A 172 8.88 0.99 -0.85
C TRP A 172 9.32 2.34 -1.42
N THR A 173 10.58 2.43 -1.80
CA THR A 173 11.16 3.58 -2.50
C THR A 173 11.84 3.07 -3.75
N ILE A 174 11.75 3.87 -4.81
CA ILE A 174 12.44 3.59 -6.08
C ILE A 174 13.72 4.43 -6.06
N GLN A 175 14.86 3.80 -6.29
CA GLN A 175 16.17 4.44 -6.31
C GLN A 175 16.93 4.08 -7.59
N THR A 176 17.85 4.94 -8.02
CA THR A 176 18.75 4.62 -9.12
C THR A 176 19.80 3.58 -8.67
N PRO A 177 20.22 2.65 -9.54
CA PRO A 177 21.23 1.65 -9.20
C PRO A 177 22.58 2.24 -8.80
N ASP A 178 23.04 3.29 -9.48
CA ASP A 178 24.35 3.91 -9.22
C ASP A 178 24.30 4.76 -7.92
N PRO A 179 25.06 4.38 -6.86
CA PRO A 179 25.13 5.14 -5.61
C PRO A 179 25.52 6.61 -5.79
N ALA A 180 26.35 6.92 -6.79
CA ALA A 180 26.82 8.28 -7.02
C ALA A 180 25.73 9.19 -7.63
N GLN A 181 24.75 8.61 -8.32
CA GLN A 181 23.68 9.34 -8.99
C GLN A 181 22.45 9.54 -8.11
N ARG A 182 22.25 8.73 -7.06
CA ARG A 182 21.04 8.76 -6.21
C ARG A 182 20.73 10.15 -5.67
N ALA A 183 21.74 10.83 -5.13
CA ALA A 183 21.55 12.15 -4.53
C ALA A 183 21.19 13.23 -5.57
N ALA A 184 21.63 13.09 -6.82
CA ALA A 184 21.33 14.03 -7.89
C ALA A 184 19.99 13.71 -8.60
N ALA A 185 19.56 12.45 -8.56
CA ALA A 185 18.32 11.97 -9.16
C ALA A 185 17.13 12.00 -8.19
N GLU A 186 17.34 12.33 -6.92
CA GLU A 186 16.25 12.45 -5.93
C GLU A 186 15.22 13.49 -6.39
N GLY A 187 13.95 13.09 -6.41
CA GLY A 187 12.85 13.96 -6.89
C GLY A 187 12.72 14.07 -8.40
N VAL A 188 13.49 13.31 -9.19
CA VAL A 188 13.32 13.22 -10.66
C VAL A 188 12.30 12.12 -11.00
N GLU A 189 11.55 12.30 -12.07
CA GLU A 189 10.53 11.38 -12.58
C GLU A 189 11.14 10.02 -12.97
N VAL A 190 10.44 8.93 -12.67
CA VAL A 190 10.89 7.57 -13.01
C VAL A 190 10.38 7.19 -14.40
N ALA A 191 11.30 7.01 -15.36
CA ALA A 191 10.97 6.53 -16.69
C ALA A 191 10.65 5.02 -16.71
N ALA A 192 9.63 4.63 -17.48
CA ALA A 192 9.36 3.22 -17.74
C ALA A 192 10.55 2.58 -18.51
N GLY A 193 10.90 1.35 -18.18
CA GLY A 193 12.05 0.65 -18.78
C GLY A 193 13.42 1.01 -18.18
N ALA A 194 13.51 2.03 -17.33
CA ALA A 194 14.77 2.35 -16.65
C ALA A 194 15.11 1.30 -15.58
N PRO A 195 16.38 0.88 -15.46
CA PRO A 195 16.80 -0.01 -14.38
C PRO A 195 16.77 0.74 -13.04
N VAL A 196 16.12 0.14 -12.05
CA VAL A 196 15.90 0.72 -10.72
C VAL A 196 16.14 -0.30 -9.61
N LEU A 197 16.37 0.22 -8.41
CA LEU A 197 16.33 -0.53 -7.16
C LEU A 197 15.00 -0.26 -6.47
N LEU A 198 14.30 -1.32 -6.07
CA LEU A 198 13.13 -1.21 -5.22
C LEU A 198 13.55 -1.47 -3.76
N VAL A 199 13.59 -0.43 -2.94
CA VAL A 199 14.13 -0.49 -1.57
C VAL A 199 13.01 -0.43 -0.54
N HIS A 200 12.96 -1.41 0.37
CA HIS A 200 11.97 -1.45 1.43
C HIS A 200 12.21 -0.32 2.43
N CYS A 201 11.24 0.57 2.63
CA CYS A 201 11.44 1.79 3.41
C CYS A 201 11.76 1.51 4.89
N ALA A 202 11.16 0.48 5.48
CA ALA A 202 11.34 0.22 6.92
C ALA A 202 12.69 -0.45 7.24
N THR A 203 13.28 -1.20 6.30
CA THR A 203 14.56 -1.90 6.53
C THR A 203 15.72 -1.39 5.69
N GLN A 204 15.45 -0.49 4.73
CA GLN A 204 16.44 0.05 3.79
C GLN A 204 17.19 -1.06 3.02
N LYS A 205 16.50 -2.17 2.72
CA LYS A 205 17.06 -3.28 1.93
C LYS A 205 16.37 -3.36 0.56
N PRO A 206 17.14 -3.52 -0.53
CA PRO A 206 16.59 -3.68 -1.86
C PRO A 206 15.94 -5.06 -2.05
N LEU A 207 14.96 -5.11 -2.96
CA LEU A 207 14.40 -6.33 -3.50
C LEU A 207 15.48 -7.09 -4.28
N CYS A 208 15.57 -8.40 -4.06
CA CYS A 208 16.58 -9.27 -4.65
C CYS A 208 15.92 -10.52 -5.23
N LEU A 209 16.36 -10.90 -6.42
CA LEU A 209 16.09 -12.23 -6.95
C LEU A 209 17.02 -13.24 -6.24
N GLU A 210 16.47 -14.28 -5.63
CA GLU A 210 17.28 -15.36 -5.07
C GLU A 210 17.38 -16.52 -6.07
N ALA A 211 18.54 -17.15 -6.14
CA ALA A 211 18.77 -18.32 -7.00
C ALA A 211 18.09 -19.61 -6.49
N ALA A 212 17.21 -19.50 -5.49
CA ALA A 212 16.49 -20.63 -4.90
C ALA A 212 15.22 -20.94 -5.69
N ARG A 213 15.02 -22.22 -6.04
CA ARG A 213 13.82 -22.69 -6.74
C ARG A 213 12.62 -22.72 -5.79
N TYR A 214 11.52 -22.13 -6.23
CA TYR A 214 10.25 -22.06 -5.52
C TYR A 214 9.17 -22.87 -6.28
N PRO A 215 8.91 -24.13 -5.88
CA PRO A 215 7.85 -24.92 -6.49
C PRO A 215 6.48 -24.42 -6.05
N ASN A 216 5.63 -23.99 -6.99
CA ASN A 216 4.24 -23.64 -6.74
C ASN A 216 3.31 -24.23 -7.81
N ASP A 217 2.02 -23.92 -7.70
CA ASP A 217 0.97 -24.47 -8.55
C ASP A 217 1.05 -24.02 -10.02
N TYR A 218 1.85 -22.98 -10.31
CA TYR A 218 2.02 -22.39 -11.65
C TYR A 218 3.30 -22.86 -12.34
N GLY A 219 4.22 -23.47 -11.60
CA GLY A 219 5.50 -23.94 -12.12
C GLY A 219 6.60 -23.91 -11.07
N VAL A 220 7.86 -23.95 -11.54
CA VAL A 220 9.01 -23.78 -10.66
C VAL A 220 9.56 -22.37 -10.86
N GLU A 221 9.18 -21.49 -9.95
CA GLU A 221 9.55 -20.09 -9.94
C GLU A 221 10.83 -19.87 -9.13
N LEU A 222 11.29 -18.63 -9.01
CA LEU A 222 12.44 -18.26 -8.17
C LEU A 222 11.95 -17.53 -6.92
N GLU A 223 12.61 -17.77 -5.79
CA GLU A 223 12.31 -17.05 -4.55
C GLU A 223 12.73 -15.57 -4.68
N VAL A 224 11.92 -14.68 -4.11
CA VAL A 224 12.22 -13.26 -4.02
C VAL A 224 12.39 -12.88 -2.55
N SER A 225 13.41 -12.09 -2.24
CA SER A 225 13.72 -11.66 -0.87
C SER A 225 14.12 -10.18 -0.83
N ALA A 226 14.24 -9.59 0.36
CA ALA A 226 14.84 -8.27 0.54
C ALA A 226 16.25 -8.38 1.12
N ARG A 227 17.27 -8.21 0.27
CA ARG A 227 18.70 -8.33 0.60
C ARG A 227 19.52 -7.41 -0.27
N ALA A 228 20.45 -6.66 0.34
CA ALA A 228 21.49 -5.97 -0.39
C ALA A 228 22.52 -6.99 -0.89
N ALA A 229 22.50 -7.33 -2.18
CA ALA A 229 23.55 -8.10 -2.80
C ALA A 229 24.74 -7.17 -3.03
N LEU A 230 25.78 -7.30 -2.22
CA LEU A 230 26.96 -6.44 -2.29
C LEU A 230 28.17 -7.27 -2.70
N ALA A 231 29.06 -6.66 -3.49
CA ALA A 231 30.37 -7.24 -3.75
C ALA A 231 31.16 -7.40 -2.43
N PRO A 232 31.96 -8.47 -2.27
CA PRO A 232 32.71 -8.74 -1.04
C PRO A 232 33.85 -7.73 -0.79
N GLY A 233 34.18 -6.88 -1.77
CA GLY A 233 35.21 -5.86 -1.67
C GLY A 233 34.99 -4.92 -0.48
N LEU A 234 36.02 -4.70 0.33
CA LEU A 234 35.95 -3.79 1.48
C LEU A 234 36.04 -2.33 1.04
N LYS A 235 35.27 -1.47 1.71
CA LYS A 235 35.35 -0.02 1.58
C LYS A 235 36.04 0.52 2.83
N LEU A 236 37.04 1.39 2.67
CA LEU A 236 37.71 2.10 3.76
C LEU A 236 36.82 3.22 4.35
N ALA A 237 35.62 2.85 4.81
CA ALA A 237 34.60 3.82 5.21
C ALA A 237 35.07 4.71 6.36
N LEU A 238 35.74 4.16 7.38
CA LEU A 238 36.20 4.93 8.54
C LEU A 238 37.26 5.98 8.16
N GLU A 239 38.23 5.61 7.32
CA GLU A 239 39.28 6.52 6.86
C GLU A 239 38.74 7.61 5.91
N GLN A 240 37.82 7.24 5.02
CA GLN A 240 37.19 8.21 4.12
C GLN A 240 36.28 9.19 4.85
N MET A 241 35.60 8.73 5.91
CA MET A 241 34.80 9.60 6.77
C MET A 241 35.66 10.51 7.63
N SER A 242 36.78 10.02 8.18
CA SER A 242 37.69 10.85 8.98
C SER A 242 38.42 11.91 8.14
N SER A 243 38.70 11.60 6.87
CA SER A 243 39.30 12.54 5.91
C SER A 243 38.28 13.49 5.25
N GLY A 244 36.98 13.30 5.48
CA GLY A 244 35.93 14.13 4.89
C GLY A 244 35.83 14.02 3.36
N VAL A 245 36.35 12.95 2.77
CA VAL A 245 36.33 12.75 1.31
C VAL A 245 34.93 12.35 0.87
N GLN A 246 34.42 12.98 -0.20
CA GLN A 246 33.05 12.77 -0.71
C GLN A 246 32.68 11.29 -0.94
N LYS A 247 33.65 10.48 -1.38
CA LYS A 247 33.48 9.02 -1.57
C LYS A 247 33.09 8.28 -0.28
N GLY A 248 33.43 8.83 0.89
CA GLY A 248 33.09 8.30 2.20
C GLY A 248 31.57 8.18 2.43
N PHE A 249 30.80 9.13 1.88
CA PHE A 249 29.35 9.19 2.06
C PHE A 249 28.54 8.23 1.17
N LEU A 250 29.14 7.66 0.12
CA LEU A 250 28.42 6.78 -0.81
C LEU A 250 28.23 5.36 -0.24
N PRO A 251 27.06 4.73 -0.33
CA PRO A 251 26.94 3.31 -0.02
C PRO A 251 27.75 2.45 -1.02
N LYS A 252 27.96 1.17 -0.68
CA LYS A 252 28.50 0.22 -1.66
C LYS A 252 27.46 -0.03 -2.73
N GLY A 253 27.90 -0.14 -3.99
CA GLY A 253 27.02 -0.53 -5.09
C GLY A 253 26.49 -1.95 -4.92
N GLU A 254 25.21 -2.08 -5.21
CA GLU A 254 24.43 -3.30 -5.26
C GLU A 254 24.74 -4.07 -6.56
N MET A 255 24.59 -5.39 -6.51
CA MET A 255 24.82 -6.28 -7.65
C MET A 255 23.60 -6.33 -8.57
N THR A 256 23.77 -6.91 -9.75
CA THR A 256 22.75 -7.03 -10.79
C THR A 256 21.47 -7.75 -10.34
N ASP A 257 21.56 -8.65 -9.35
CA ASP A 257 20.43 -9.39 -8.77
C ASP A 257 19.39 -8.48 -8.09
N ASN A 258 19.75 -7.21 -7.84
CA ASN A 258 18.87 -6.21 -7.27
C ASN A 258 18.21 -5.31 -8.33
N TYR A 259 18.53 -5.47 -9.62
CA TYR A 259 18.08 -4.55 -10.66
C TYR A 259 16.74 -5.00 -11.25
N TRP A 260 15.75 -4.13 -11.12
CA TRP A 260 14.41 -4.33 -11.66
C TRP A 260 14.08 -3.21 -12.64
N THR A 261 13.07 -3.43 -13.48
CA THR A 261 12.51 -2.39 -14.35
C THR A 261 10.99 -2.49 -14.34
N PHE A 262 10.34 -1.34 -14.42
CA PHE A 262 8.91 -1.28 -14.66
C PHE A 262 8.64 -1.40 -16.15
N VAL A 263 7.74 -2.31 -16.53
CA VAL A 263 7.18 -2.39 -17.86
C VAL A 263 5.78 -1.80 -17.79
N ALA A 264 5.58 -0.68 -18.45
CA ALA A 264 4.31 0.04 -18.48
C ALA A 264 3.48 -0.35 -19.72
N GLY A 265 2.18 -0.13 -19.66
CA GLY A 265 1.27 -0.37 -20.78
C GLY A 265 1.43 0.62 -21.92
N SER A 266 0.90 0.24 -23.09
CA SER A 266 0.78 1.14 -24.25
C SER A 266 -0.58 1.83 -24.32
N LYS A 267 -1.60 1.30 -23.62
CA LYS A 267 -2.96 1.84 -23.64
C LYS A 267 -3.13 2.88 -22.54
N VAL A 268 -3.64 4.04 -22.90
CA VAL A 268 -3.98 5.10 -21.94
C VAL A 268 -5.42 4.88 -21.46
N GLU A 269 -5.56 4.43 -20.21
CA GLU A 269 -6.83 4.14 -19.55
C GLU A 269 -6.64 4.25 -18.02
N ALA A 270 -7.31 5.22 -17.41
CA ALA A 270 -7.36 5.37 -15.97
C ALA A 270 -8.31 4.34 -15.34
N LEU A 271 -7.92 3.80 -14.19
CA LEU A 271 -8.77 2.91 -13.42
C LEU A 271 -9.97 3.69 -12.82
N PRO A 272 -11.12 3.03 -12.58
CA PRO A 272 -12.26 3.69 -11.97
C PRO A 272 -11.93 4.11 -10.52
N PRO A 273 -12.36 5.30 -10.08
CA PRO A 273 -12.15 5.76 -8.71
C PRO A 273 -12.98 4.91 -7.73
N PRO A 274 -12.55 4.79 -6.45
CA PRO A 274 -13.39 4.19 -5.41
C PRO A 274 -14.70 4.98 -5.27
N SER A 275 -15.81 4.29 -5.04
CA SER A 275 -17.14 4.89 -4.99
C SER A 275 -17.22 6.07 -3.99
N SER A 276 -17.42 7.28 -4.51
CA SER A 276 -17.43 8.55 -3.77
C SER A 276 -18.71 8.82 -2.97
N GLY A 277 -19.62 7.85 -2.88
CA GLY A 277 -20.95 8.00 -2.26
C GLY A 277 -20.97 8.32 -0.76
N GLY A 278 -19.81 8.41 -0.10
CA GLY A 278 -19.72 8.72 1.32
C GLY A 278 -19.80 10.21 1.69
N HIS A 279 -19.53 11.13 0.76
CA HIS A 279 -19.41 12.55 1.13
C HIS A 279 -20.76 13.20 1.47
N ASP A 280 -21.76 13.03 0.61
CA ASP A 280 -23.10 13.58 0.85
C ASP A 280 -23.78 12.88 2.03
N ALA A 281 -23.57 11.57 2.17
CA ALA A 281 -24.07 10.80 3.30
C ALA A 281 -23.52 11.31 4.65
N ALA A 282 -22.24 11.68 4.71
CA ALA A 282 -21.64 12.17 5.94
C ALA A 282 -22.17 13.53 6.39
N LEU A 283 -22.45 14.43 5.45
CA LEU A 283 -23.06 15.72 5.77
C LEU A 283 -24.50 15.55 6.26
N ALA A 284 -25.28 14.68 5.61
CA ALA A 284 -26.64 14.36 6.07
C ALA A 284 -26.65 13.77 7.49
N VAL A 285 -25.70 12.87 7.79
CA VAL A 285 -25.53 12.30 9.14
C VAL A 285 -25.07 13.35 10.15
N LEU A 286 -24.23 14.30 9.76
CA LEU A 286 -23.82 15.41 10.63
C LEU A 286 -25.00 16.33 10.96
N ASP A 287 -25.83 16.66 9.97
CA ASP A 287 -27.03 17.48 10.16
C ASP A 287 -28.05 16.78 11.07
N GLU A 288 -28.25 15.47 10.90
CA GLU A 288 -29.08 14.65 11.79
C GLU A 288 -28.55 14.68 13.23
N LEU A 289 -27.23 14.53 13.40
CA LEU A 289 -26.57 14.60 14.71
C LEU A 289 -26.76 15.99 15.35
N VAL A 290 -26.62 17.07 14.59
CA VAL A 290 -26.82 18.43 15.10
C VAL A 290 -28.27 18.65 15.54
N LEU A 291 -29.25 18.21 14.75
CA LEU A 291 -30.67 18.28 15.10
C LEU A 291 -30.99 17.48 16.37
N GLU A 292 -30.44 16.28 16.49
CA GLU A 292 -30.60 15.44 17.69
C GLU A 292 -30.03 16.15 18.93
N LEU A 293 -28.83 16.71 18.83
CA LEU A 293 -28.16 17.39 19.94
C LEU A 293 -28.80 18.75 20.28
N ALA A 294 -29.34 19.47 19.30
CA ALA A 294 -30.04 20.73 19.49
C ALA A 294 -31.33 20.58 20.34
N SER A 295 -31.98 19.41 20.27
CA SER A 295 -33.14 19.10 21.11
C SER A 295 -32.82 19.04 22.61
N ARG A 296 -31.54 19.04 22.99
CA ARG A 296 -31.06 18.87 24.36
C ARG A 296 -30.22 20.06 24.79
N ALA A 297 -30.68 20.77 25.83
CA ALA A 297 -30.00 21.96 26.33
C ALA A 297 -28.53 21.67 26.71
N GLY A 298 -27.60 22.38 26.05
CA GLY A 298 -26.17 22.32 26.36
C GLY A 298 -25.40 21.11 25.81
N ALA A 299 -26.05 20.20 25.09
CA ALA A 299 -25.40 18.97 24.59
C ALA A 299 -24.28 19.26 23.57
N ILE A 300 -24.50 20.22 22.65
CA ILE A 300 -23.49 20.64 21.67
C ILE A 300 -22.25 21.23 22.36
N ALA A 301 -22.45 22.13 23.33
CA ALA A 301 -21.36 22.75 24.08
C ALA A 301 -20.58 21.71 24.91
N LEU A 302 -21.27 20.70 25.46
CA LEU A 302 -20.64 19.59 26.17
C LEU A 302 -19.82 18.70 25.23
N LEU A 303 -20.33 18.42 24.03
CA LEU A 303 -19.63 17.65 23.01
C LEU A 303 -18.33 18.35 22.59
N GLU A 304 -18.40 19.65 22.26
CA GLU A 304 -17.21 20.43 21.92
C GLU A 304 -16.15 20.40 23.03
N ARG A 305 -16.58 20.54 24.29
CA ARG A 305 -15.68 20.47 25.44
C ARG A 305 -15.02 19.10 25.53
N LYS A 306 -15.78 18.01 25.37
CA LYS A 306 -15.27 16.64 25.41
C LYS A 306 -14.24 16.39 24.30
N LEU A 307 -14.52 16.85 23.09
CA LEU A 307 -13.59 16.75 21.95
C LEU A 307 -12.25 17.42 22.27
N VAL A 308 -12.24 18.61 22.87
CA VAL A 308 -11.01 19.31 23.28
C VAL A 308 -10.29 18.62 24.44
N THR A 309 -11.03 18.08 25.42
CA THR A 309 -10.40 17.46 26.60
C THR A 309 -9.82 16.08 26.33
N LEU A 310 -10.34 15.37 25.33
CA LEU A 310 -9.98 13.97 25.03
C LEU A 310 -9.18 13.82 23.73
N GLU A 311 -8.91 14.91 22.99
CA GLU A 311 -7.99 14.86 21.86
C GLU A 311 -6.53 14.71 22.33
N ASN A 312 -5.72 14.00 21.55
CA ASN A 312 -4.27 13.91 21.80
C ASN A 312 -3.51 15.10 21.17
N ALA A 313 -2.19 15.14 21.35
CA ALA A 313 -1.32 16.21 20.83
C ALA A 313 -1.42 16.45 19.30
N ASN A 314 -1.94 15.49 18.53
CA ASN A 314 -2.11 15.59 17.08
C ASN A 314 -3.58 15.90 16.69
N SER A 315 -4.41 16.32 17.65
CA SER A 315 -5.86 16.50 17.48
C SER A 315 -6.57 15.25 16.99
N LEU A 316 -6.05 14.06 17.34
CA LEU A 316 -6.66 12.78 16.95
C LEU A 316 -7.41 12.17 18.13
N MET A 317 -8.54 11.55 17.81
CA MET A 317 -9.37 10.78 18.73
C MET A 317 -9.55 9.35 18.20
N SER A 318 -9.54 8.34 19.07
CA SER A 318 -9.81 6.96 18.64
C SER A 318 -11.29 6.78 18.31
N ALA A 319 -11.62 5.80 17.46
CA ALA A 319 -13.01 5.48 17.16
C ALA A 319 -13.83 5.09 18.40
N GLU A 320 -13.20 4.39 19.35
CA GLU A 320 -13.83 3.99 20.61
C GLU A 320 -14.11 5.19 21.51
N ASP A 321 -13.15 6.12 21.63
CA ASP A 321 -13.33 7.35 22.39
C ASP A 321 -14.43 8.22 21.77
N PHE A 322 -14.45 8.33 20.43
CA PHE A 322 -15.49 9.09 19.73
C PHE A 322 -16.89 8.52 19.98
N LYS A 323 -17.05 7.20 19.86
CA LYS A 323 -18.30 6.50 20.21
C LYS A 323 -18.69 6.77 21.66
N LEU A 324 -17.76 6.63 22.59
CA LEU A 324 -17.99 6.86 24.01
C LEU A 324 -18.44 8.31 24.26
N VAL A 325 -17.81 9.29 23.62
CA VAL A 325 -18.16 10.71 23.75
C VAL A 325 -19.58 10.97 23.23
N LEU A 326 -19.96 10.43 22.07
CA LEU A 326 -21.33 10.56 21.55
C LEU A 326 -22.36 9.99 22.52
N ARG A 327 -22.11 8.79 23.07
CA ARG A 327 -23.00 8.16 24.06
C ARG A 327 -23.07 8.94 25.37
N GLN A 328 -21.97 9.54 25.84
CA GLN A 328 -21.94 10.35 27.06
C GLN A 328 -22.69 11.69 26.93
N VAL A 329 -22.72 12.27 25.74
CA VAL A 329 -23.57 13.44 25.42
C VAL A 329 -25.02 13.02 25.18
N GLY A 330 -25.25 11.71 25.05
CA GLY A 330 -26.55 11.06 24.97
C GLY A 330 -27.03 10.82 23.53
N SER A 331 -26.21 11.07 22.51
CA SER A 331 -26.60 10.80 21.12
C SER A 331 -26.84 9.30 20.89
N GLN A 332 -27.94 9.01 20.19
CA GLN A 332 -28.33 7.67 19.81
C GLN A 332 -27.97 7.32 18.36
N LEU A 333 -27.03 8.07 17.74
CA LEU A 333 -26.61 7.84 16.36
C LEU A 333 -26.30 6.34 16.11
N PRO A 334 -26.84 5.75 15.02
CA PRO A 334 -26.57 4.37 14.68
C PRO A 334 -25.08 4.17 14.39
N GLU A 335 -24.58 2.95 14.61
CA GLU A 335 -23.16 2.62 14.40
C GLU A 335 -22.71 2.86 12.96
N ASP A 336 -23.60 2.68 11.98
CA ASP A 336 -23.34 2.97 10.57
C ASP A 336 -23.13 4.48 10.34
N GLY A 337 -23.94 5.32 10.99
CA GLY A 337 -23.76 6.78 10.95
C GLY A 337 -22.44 7.22 11.60
N VAL A 338 -22.07 6.59 12.71
CA VAL A 338 -20.75 6.83 13.33
C VAL A 338 -19.62 6.43 12.39
N ALA A 339 -19.72 5.28 11.71
CA ALA A 339 -18.71 4.83 10.75
C ALA A 339 -18.57 5.79 9.57
N VAL A 340 -19.67 6.35 9.07
CA VAL A 340 -19.66 7.37 8.00
C VAL A 340 -18.95 8.64 8.47
N LEU A 341 -19.22 9.13 9.68
CA LEU A 341 -18.52 10.30 10.24
C LEU A 341 -17.02 10.01 10.45
N LEU A 342 -16.68 8.83 10.99
CA LEU A 342 -15.29 8.42 11.18
C LEU A 342 -14.54 8.32 9.85
N ALA A 343 -15.19 7.88 8.77
CA ALA A 343 -14.60 7.82 7.44
C ALA A 343 -14.40 9.22 6.84
N ARG A 344 -15.39 10.11 6.99
CA ARG A 344 -15.32 11.50 6.49
C ARG A 344 -14.25 12.32 7.19
N TYR A 345 -14.17 12.22 8.51
CA TYR A 345 -13.21 12.95 9.34
C TYR A 345 -12.01 12.09 9.71
N ALA A 346 -11.67 11.09 8.90
CA ALA A 346 -10.51 10.24 9.14
C ALA A 346 -9.21 11.07 9.09
N SER A 347 -8.25 10.73 9.93
CA SER A 347 -6.91 11.33 9.84
C SER A 347 -6.21 10.91 8.56
N ALA A 348 -5.60 11.85 7.83
CA ALA A 348 -4.76 11.56 6.67
C ALA A 348 -3.69 10.48 6.97
N GLY A 349 -3.55 9.52 6.04
CA GLY A 349 -2.62 8.38 6.16
C GLY A 349 -2.99 7.33 7.24
N GLY A 350 -4.10 7.52 7.95
CA GLY A 350 -4.63 6.56 8.92
C GLY A 350 -5.54 5.51 8.27
N ARG A 351 -5.75 4.39 8.96
CA ARG A 351 -6.75 3.39 8.53
C ARG A 351 -8.15 4.02 8.55
N PRO A 352 -8.98 3.81 7.52
CA PRO A 352 -10.36 4.27 7.53
C PRO A 352 -11.09 3.77 8.79
N GLY A 353 -11.75 4.70 9.49
CA GLY A 353 -12.54 4.36 10.68
C GLY A 353 -11.76 4.10 11.97
N ALA A 354 -10.42 4.13 11.98
CA ALA A 354 -9.64 3.88 13.20
C ALA A 354 -9.49 5.11 14.10
N ARG A 355 -9.32 6.29 13.49
CA ARG A 355 -9.11 7.56 14.18
C ARG A 355 -9.81 8.70 13.46
N LEU A 356 -10.30 9.65 14.24
CA LEU A 356 -10.98 10.85 13.79
C LEU A 356 -10.10 12.08 14.07
N ASP A 357 -10.07 13.01 13.11
CA ASP A 357 -9.56 14.36 13.27
C ASP A 357 -10.57 15.20 14.06
N ALA A 358 -10.32 15.32 15.37
CA ALA A 358 -11.22 15.99 16.29
C ALA A 358 -11.35 17.49 16.01
N ALA A 359 -10.29 18.12 15.48
CA ALA A 359 -10.30 19.54 15.14
C ALA A 359 -11.14 19.81 13.89
N ALA A 360 -10.96 19.01 12.83
CA ALA A 360 -11.75 19.12 11.61
C ALA A 360 -13.24 18.87 11.88
N PHE A 361 -13.57 17.77 12.57
CA PHE A 361 -14.95 17.47 12.95
C PHE A 361 -15.58 18.58 13.79
N ARG A 362 -14.86 19.11 14.78
CA ARG A 362 -15.36 20.20 15.64
C ARG A 362 -15.65 21.48 14.86
N ASN A 363 -14.83 21.82 13.87
CA ASN A 363 -15.05 23.01 13.05
C ASN A 363 -16.31 22.88 12.19
N ASP A 364 -16.52 21.73 11.57
CA ASP A 364 -17.73 21.48 10.76
C ASP A 364 -18.98 21.37 11.65
N LEU A 365 -18.88 20.74 12.82
CA LEU A 365 -19.96 20.70 13.81
C LEU A 365 -20.40 22.12 14.21
N ARG A 366 -19.46 23.06 14.38
CA ARG A 366 -19.77 24.47 14.68
C ARG A 366 -20.46 25.17 13.52
N ALA A 367 -20.02 24.92 12.29
CA ALA A 367 -20.65 25.49 11.10
C ALA A 367 -22.10 24.99 10.98
N ALA A 368 -22.32 23.68 11.10
CA ALA A 368 -23.65 23.06 11.05
C ALA A 368 -24.55 23.53 12.21
N SER A 369 -24.02 23.60 13.43
CA SER A 369 -24.77 24.12 14.60
C SER A 369 -25.20 25.58 14.43
N THR A 370 -24.34 26.42 13.83
CA THR A 370 -24.66 27.82 13.54
C THR A 370 -25.74 27.92 12.45
N ALA A 371 -25.65 27.10 11.40
CA ALA A 371 -26.66 27.05 10.33
C ALA A 371 -28.03 26.59 10.84
N ALA A 372 -28.06 25.66 11.80
CA ALA A 372 -29.29 25.15 12.42
C ALA A 372 -29.90 26.09 13.47
N GLY A 373 -29.25 27.21 13.82
CA GLY A 373 -29.71 28.11 14.89
C GLY A 373 -29.68 27.49 16.29
N ALA A 374 -28.87 26.44 16.48
CA ALA A 374 -28.83 25.63 17.70
C ALA A 374 -27.84 26.17 18.77
N ARG A 375 -27.42 27.44 18.66
CA ARG A 375 -26.39 28.07 19.49
C ARG A 375 -26.86 29.32 20.19
#